data_AF-A0A498QKU6-F1
#
_entry.id   AF-A0A498QKU6-F1
#
_cell.length_a   1.000
_cell.length_b   1.000
_cell.length_c   1.000
_cell.angle_alpha   90.00
_cell.angle_beta   90.00
_cell.angle_gamma   90.00
#
_symmetry.space_group_name_H-M   'P 1'
#
loop_
_entity.id
_entity.type
_entity.pdbx_description
1 polymer ?
#
loop_
_entity_poly.entity_id
_entity_poly.type
_entity_poly.pdbx_seq_one_letter_code
_entity_poly.pdbx_strand_id
1 'polypeptide(L)' 'MESWRGRKAVLASRGEVDGPRVAECDAALSFWRRRTFLVRDTGLTPERADELLDLIDTGTDVDTDAQTDAAAVAQ' A
#
# COMPACT_ATOMS: atom_id res chain seq x y z
N MET A 1 -8.54 -17.45 -1.02
CA MET A 1 -7.52 -16.75 -1.82
C MET A 1 -8.01 -15.33 -2.02
N GLU A 2 -7.20 -14.30 -1.72
CA GLU A 2 -7.69 -12.93 -1.85
C GLU A 2 -8.00 -12.61 -3.32
N SER A 3 -9.20 -12.11 -3.60
CA SER A 3 -9.71 -11.92 -4.98
C SER A 3 -8.86 -10.94 -5.80
N TRP A 4 -8.12 -10.02 -5.16
CA TRP A 4 -7.20 -9.10 -5.80
C TRP A 4 -6.02 -9.80 -6.50
N ARG A 5 -5.59 -10.98 -6.02
CA ARG A 5 -4.46 -11.74 -6.61
C ARG A 5 -4.82 -12.28 -7.99
N GLY A 6 -6.00 -12.90 -8.09
CA GLY A 6 -6.53 -13.40 -9.35
C GLY A 6 -6.81 -12.25 -10.32
N ARG A 7 -7.39 -11.15 -9.83
CA ARG A 7 -7.66 -9.96 -10.64
C ARG A 7 -6.38 -9.35 -11.20
N LYS A 8 -5.34 -9.18 -10.38
CA LYS A 8 -4.04 -8.66 -10.82
C LYS A 8 -3.41 -9.53 -11.91
N ALA A 9 -3.49 -10.86 -11.77
CA ALA A 9 -2.98 -11.78 -12.78
C ALA A 9 -3.74 -11.66 -14.12
N VAL A 10 -5.06 -11.47 -14.09
CA VAL A 10 -5.88 -11.25 -15.30
C VAL A 10 -5.57 -9.91 -15.97
N LEU A 11 -5.38 -8.83 -15.19
CA LEU A 11 -4.98 -7.53 -15.73
C LEU A 11 -3.62 -7.63 -16.43
N ALA A 12 -2.64 -8.25 -15.76
CA ALA A 12 -1.30 -8.45 -16.32
C ALA A 12 -1.33 -9.29 -17.60
N SER A 13 -2.15 -10.35 -17.68
CA SER A 13 -2.25 -11.18 -18.88
C SER A 13 -2.86 -10.45 -20.08
N ARG A 14 -3.62 -9.38 -19.84
CA ARG A 14 -4.17 -8.48 -20.87
C ARG A 14 -3.21 -7.35 -21.27
N GLY A 15 -2.05 -7.25 -20.62
CA GLY A 15 -1.11 -6.15 -20.81
C GLY A 15 -1.52 -4.86 -20.09
N GLU A 16 -2.53 -4.91 -19.20
CA GLU A 16 -2.92 -3.78 -18.38
C GLU A 16 -1.88 -3.62 -17.25
N VAL A 17 -1.02 -2.60 -17.39
CA VAL A 17 0.07 -2.30 -16.45
C VAL A 17 -0.17 -1.04 -15.62
N ASP A 18 -1.20 -0.26 -15.96
CA ASP A 18 -1.60 0.95 -15.24
C ASP A 18 -3.13 1.13 -15.32
N GLY A 19 -3.69 1.99 -14.48
CA GLY A 19 -5.11 2.31 -14.40
C GLY A 19 -5.72 1.97 -13.04
N PRO A 20 -6.97 2.41 -12.80
CA PRO A 20 -7.57 2.38 -11.47
C PRO A 20 -7.65 0.97 -10.87
N ARG A 21 -7.89 -0.05 -11.69
CA ARG A 21 -7.95 -1.45 -11.21
C ARG A 21 -6.58 -2.05 -10.94
N VAL A 22 -5.54 -1.62 -11.66
CA VAL A 22 -4.16 -2.01 -11.36
C VAL A 22 -3.73 -1.36 -10.04
N ALA A 23 -4.00 -0.06 -9.88
CA ALA A 23 -3.70 0.70 -8.66
C ALA A 23 -4.36 0.10 -7.41
N GLU A 24 -5.65 -0.29 -7.48
CA GLU A 24 -6.32 -0.98 -6.37
C GLU A 24 -5.66 -2.32 -6.02
N CYS A 25 -5.27 -3.10 -7.04
CA CYS A 25 -4.59 -4.38 -6.82
C CYS A 25 -3.17 -4.18 -6.25
N ASP A 26 -2.50 -3.10 -6.62
CA ASP A 26 -1.17 -2.73 -6.12
C ASP A 26 -1.21 -2.21 -4.68
N ALA A 27 -2.23 -1.43 -4.33
CA ALA A 27 -2.49 -1.02 -2.95
C ALA A 27 -2.72 -2.26 -2.06
N ALA A 28 -3.58 -3.18 -2.49
CA ALA A 28 -3.79 -4.44 -1.78
C ALA A 28 -2.50 -5.25 -1.65
N LEU A 29 -1.74 -5.42 -2.74
CA LEU A 29 -0.45 -6.12 -2.70
C LEU A 29 0.52 -5.48 -1.70
N SER A 30 0.60 -4.16 -1.68
CA SER A 30 1.49 -3.40 -0.80
C SER A 30 1.10 -3.55 0.67
N PHE A 31 -0.21 -3.51 0.98
CA PHE A 31 -0.72 -3.84 2.30
C PHE A 31 -0.30 -5.25 2.74
N TRP A 32 -0.59 -6.28 1.93
CA TRP A 32 -0.31 -7.67 2.29
C TRP A 32 1.18 -7.98 2.41
N ARG A 33 2.04 -7.31 1.64
CA ARG A 33 3.50 -7.40 1.78
C ARG A 33 3.96 -6.87 3.13
N ARG A 34 3.52 -5.66 3.52
CA ARG A 34 3.86 -5.06 4.82
C ARG A 34 3.32 -5.91 5.97
N ARG A 35 2.07 -6.34 5.89
CA ARG A 35 1.44 -7.22 6.90
C ARG A 35 2.20 -8.53 7.06
N THR A 36 2.57 -9.17 5.95
CA THR A 36 3.32 -10.44 5.98
C THR A 36 4.68 -10.25 6.64
N PHE A 37 5.38 -9.16 6.32
CA PHE A 37 6.66 -8.83 6.93
C PHE A 37 6.52 -8.63 8.45
N LEU A 38 5.54 -7.85 8.90
CA LEU A 38 5.30 -7.64 10.34
C LEU A 38 5.05 -8.98 11.06
N VAL A 39 4.21 -9.84 10.50
CA VAL A 39 3.90 -11.13 11.14
C VAL A 39 5.08 -12.09 11.11
N ARG A 40 5.74 -12.27 9.96
CA ARG A 40 6.76 -13.31 9.77
C ARG A 40 8.13 -12.91 10.28
N ASP A 41 8.54 -11.68 9.99
CA ASP A 41 9.91 -11.22 10.23
C ASP A 41 10.06 -10.53 11.58
N THR A 42 8.99 -9.91 12.10
CA THR A 42 9.02 -9.22 13.41
C THR A 42 8.33 -10.00 14.53
N GLY A 43 7.53 -11.02 14.20
CA GLY A 43 6.82 -11.86 15.17
C GLY A 43 5.60 -11.20 15.79
N LEU A 44 5.09 -10.11 15.20
CA LEU A 44 3.84 -9.50 15.62
C LEU A 44 2.67 -10.45 15.40
N THR A 45 1.67 -10.38 16.28
CA THR A 45 0.40 -11.06 16.02
C THR A 45 -0.28 -10.43 14.81
N PRO A 46 -1.10 -11.19 14.06
CA PRO A 46 -1.82 -10.67 12.90
C PRO A 46 -2.66 -9.42 13.23
N GLU A 47 -3.33 -9.43 14.39
CA GLU A 47 -4.19 -8.34 14.85
C GLU A 47 -3.37 -7.08 15.13
N ARG A 48 -2.20 -7.22 15.77
CA ARG A 48 -1.35 -6.06 16.07
C ARG A 48 -0.67 -5.50 14.83
N ALA A 49 -0.37 -6.35 13.85
CA ALA A 49 0.13 -5.92 12.55
C ALA A 49 -0.94 -5.10 11.80
N ASP A 50 -2.21 -5.52 11.86
CA ASP A 50 -3.33 -4.78 11.25
C ASP A 50 -3.51 -3.41 11.92
N GLU A 51 -3.56 -3.35 13.26
CA GLU A 51 -3.66 -2.09 14.01
C GLU A 51 -2.51 -1.11 13.70
N LEU A 52 -1.28 -1.61 13.56
CA LEU A 52 -0.12 -0.79 13.21
C LEU A 52 -0.22 -0.25 11.78
N LEU A 53 -0.70 -1.06 10.84
CA LEU A 53 -0.86 -0.62 9.45
C LEU A 53 -1.94 0.45 9.33
N ASP A 54 -3.04 0.32 10.06
CA ASP A 54 -4.10 1.33 10.13
C ASP A 54 -3.58 2.66 10.70
N LEU A 55 -2.72 2.60 11.73
CA LEU A 55 -2.07 3.80 12.30
C LEU A 55 -1.15 4.49 11.29
N ILE A 56 -0.37 3.73 10.53
CA ILE A 56 0.54 4.28 9.50
C ILE A 56 -0.25 4.92 8.36
N ASP A 57 -1.34 4.30 7.93
CA ASP A 57 -2.20 4.83 6.87
C ASP A 57 -2.83 6.15 7.31
N THR A 58 -3.35 6.21 8.54
CA THR A 58 -3.93 7.43 9.14
C THR A 58 -2.90 8.56 9.33
N GLY A 59 -1.65 8.22 9.65
CA GLY A 59 -0.60 9.21 9.90
C GLY A 59 0.01 9.83 8.63
N THR A 60 -0.07 9.15 7.48
CA THR A 60 0.56 9.61 6.23
C THR A 60 -0.18 10.81 5.61
N ASP A 61 -1.47 10.98 5.91
CA ASP A 61 -2.27 12.13 5.46
C ASP A 61 -1.82 13.46 6.07
N VAL A 62 -1.08 13.45 7.19
CA VAL A 62 -0.72 14.67 7.94
C VAL A 62 0.55 15.34 7.39
N ASP A 63 1.41 14.61 6.68
CA ASP A 63 2.75 15.09 6.28
C ASP A 63 2.91 15.39 4.78
N THR A 64 1.94 15.03 3.94
CA THR A 64 2.07 15.17 2.47
C THR A 64 1.88 16.63 2.00
N ASP A 65 1.10 17.45 2.72
CA ASP A 65 0.91 18.87 2.37
C ASP A 65 2.13 19.76 2.70
N ALA A 66 3.03 19.32 3.60
CA ALA A 66 4.19 20.11 4.02
C ALA A 66 5.38 20.06 3.03
N GLN A 67 5.46 19.02 2.18
CA GLN A 67 6.63 18.77 1.33
C GLN A 67 6.59 19.53 -0.01
N THR A 68 5.41 20.01 -0.45
CA THR A 68 5.25 20.70 -1.74
C THR A 68 5.61 22.19 -1.68
N ASP A 69 5.40 22.85 -0.53
CA ASP A 69 5.73 24.28 -0.38
C ASP A 69 7.23 24.57 -0.26
N ALA A 70 8.02 23.65 0.29
CA ALA A 70 9.46 23.86 0.47
C ALA A 70 10.26 23.87 -0.86
N ALA A 71 9.73 23.23 -1.92
CA ALA A 71 10.39 23.18 -3.22
C ALA A 71 10.10 24.41 -4.11
N ALA A 72 9.05 25.19 -3.81
CA ALA A 72 8.64 26.36 -4.61
C ALA A 72 9.36 27.66 -4.21
N VAL A 73 9.91 27.75 -3.00
CA VAL A 73 10.54 28.99 -2.47
C VAL A 73 12.01 29.15 -2.89
N ALA A 74 12.56 28.17 -3.63
CA ALA A 74 13.97 28.14 -4.01
C ALA A 74 14.26 28.45 -5.50
N GLN A 75 13.28 28.96 -6.28
CA GLN A 75 13.47 29.40 -7.67
C GLN A 75 13.47 30.92 -7.81
#